data_AF-A0A925LPU4-F1
#
_entry.id   AF-A0A925LPU4-F1
#
_cell.length_a   1.000
_cell.length_b   1.000
_cell.length_c   1.000
_cell.angle_alpha   90.00
_cell.angle_beta   90.00
_cell.angle_gamma   90.00
#
_symmetry.space_group_name_H-M   'P 1'
#
loop_
_entity.id
_entity.type
_entity.pdbx_description
1 polymer ?
#
loop_
_entity_poly.entity_id
_entity_poly.type
_entity_poly.pdbx_seq_one_letter_code
_entity_poly.pdbx_strand_id
1 'polypeptide(L)' 'MKAMADSKSLVAGMHLPFPGLGHVREDGKGRYNWVPIEFGPLPTPPNAAKGPGAK' A
#
# COMPACT_ATOMS: atom_id res chain seq x y z
N MET A 1 12.09 2.79 -9.84
CA MET A 1 11.72 1.42 -9.45
C MET A 1 12.52 0.88 -8.28
N LYS A 2 13.86 0.81 -8.34
CA LYS A 2 14.70 0.24 -7.27
C LYS A 2 14.41 0.80 -5.87
N ALA A 3 14.48 2.12 -5.69
CA ALA A 3 14.24 2.76 -4.39
C ALA A 3 12.84 2.47 -3.82
N MET A 4 11.82 2.37 -4.69
CA MET A 4 10.45 2.03 -4.31
C MET A 4 10.37 0.56 -3.85
N ALA A 5 11.06 -0.34 -4.54
CA ALA A 5 11.14 -1.75 -4.18
C ALA A 5 11.90 -1.97 -2.87
N ASP A 6 13.04 -1.30 -2.68
CA ASP A 6 13.86 -1.40 -1.47
C ASP A 6 13.11 -0.90 -0.23
N SER A 7 12.43 0.25 -0.36
CA SER A 7 11.66 0.87 0.73
C SER A 7 10.29 0.23 0.97
N LYS A 8 9.79 -0.58 0.03
CA LYS A 8 8.42 -1.13 0.04
C LYS A 8 7.37 -0.03 0.23
N SER A 9 7.60 1.13 -0.38
CA SER A 9 6.68 2.27 -0.26
C SER A 9 5.36 1.98 -0.97
N LEU A 10 4.25 2.48 -0.40
CA LEU A 10 2.99 2.57 -1.11
C LEU A 10 3.09 3.65 -2.20
N VAL A 11 2.71 3.30 -3.43
CA VAL A 11 2.81 4.16 -4.63
C VAL A 11 1.43 4.45 -5.19
N ALA A 12 1.22 5.68 -5.66
CA ALA A 12 0.06 6.10 -6.45
C ALA A 12 0.50 6.48 -7.87
N GLY A 13 0.07 5.71 -8.88
CA GLY A 13 0.45 5.90 -10.28
C GLY A 13 -0.73 6.28 -11.17
N MET A 14 -0.59 7.35 -11.95
CA MET A 14 -1.66 7.89 -12.82
C MET A 14 -2.11 6.94 -13.95
N HIS A 15 -1.23 6.02 -14.37
CA HIS A 15 -1.46 5.14 -15.53
C HIS A 15 -1.40 3.65 -15.17
N LEU A 16 -1.47 3.32 -13.88
CA LEU A 16 -1.58 1.94 -13.45
C LEU A 16 -3.06 1.50 -13.43
N PRO A 17 -3.35 0.20 -13.48
CA PRO A 17 -4.72 -0.28 -13.36
C PRO A 17 -5.41 0.34 -12.15
N PHE A 18 -6.60 0.91 -12.36
CA PHE A 18 -7.37 1.56 -11.31
C PHE A 18 -7.56 0.61 -10.11
N PRO A 19 -7.35 1.05 -8.85
CA PRO A 19 -7.22 2.44 -8.36
C PRO A 19 -5.83 3.08 -8.47
N GLY A 20 -4.87 2.43 -9.12
CA GLY A 20 -3.51 2.94 -9.28
C GLY A 20 -2.67 2.91 -8.01
N LEU A 21 -3.11 2.18 -6.97
CA LEU A 21 -2.45 2.03 -5.68
C LEU A 21 -1.81 0.65 -5.53
N GLY A 22 -0.59 0.59 -5.01
CA GLY A 22 0.17 -0.65 -4.90
C GLY A 22 1.63 -0.44 -4.55
N HIS A 23 2.40 -1.51 -4.69
CA HIS A 23 3.82 -1.58 -4.39
C HIS A 23 4.62 -2.04 -5.61
N VAL A 24 5.93 -1.85 -5.52
CA VAL A 24 6.89 -2.37 -6.48
C VAL A 24 7.68 -3.49 -5.82
N ARG A 25 7.85 -4.61 -6.52
CA ARG A 25 8.73 -5.71 -6.09
C ARG A 25 9.79 -5.97 -7.15
N GLU A 26 11.03 -6.24 -6.73
CA GLU A 26 12.08 -6.73 -7.62
C GLU A 26 11.86 -8.22 -7.93
N ASP A 27 11.98 -8.60 -9.20
CA ASP A 27 11.81 -9.96 -9.73
C ASP A 27 13.13 -10.52 -10.30
N GLY A 28 14.24 -10.05 -9.73
CA GLY A 28 15.61 -10.37 -10.09
C GLY A 28 16.11 -9.69 -11.38
N LYS A 29 17.44 -9.53 -11.48
CA LYS A 29 18.14 -8.92 -12.62
C LYS A 29 17.63 -7.52 -12.96
N GLY A 30 17.26 -6.72 -11.95
CA GLY A 30 16.74 -5.36 -12.16
C GLY A 30 15.37 -5.30 -12.85
N ARG A 31 14.61 -6.41 -12.85
CA ARG A 31 13.21 -6.44 -13.30
C ARG A 31 12.28 -6.14 -12.13
N TYR A 32 11.15 -5.54 -12.43
CA TYR A 32 10.19 -5.13 -11.42
C TYR A 32 8.77 -5.50 -11.82
N ASN A 33 8.00 -5.94 -10.83
CA ASN A 33 6.58 -6.20 -10.98
C ASN A 33 5.77 -5.24 -10.12
N TRP A 34 4.64 -4.83 -10.69
CA TRP A 34 3.59 -4.12 -9.96
C TRP A 34 2.81 -5.11 -9.10
N VAL A 35 2.58 -4.73 -7.84
CA VAL A 35 1.75 -5.49 -6.91
C VAL A 35 0.61 -4.57 -6.47
N PRO A 36 -0.61 -4.70 -7.05
CA PRO A 36 -1.75 -3.89 -6.63
C PRO A 36 -2.09 -4.15 -5.15
N ILE A 37 -2.63 -3.15 -4.46
CA ILE A 37 -3.18 -3.38 -3.13
C ILE A 37 -4.42 -4.27 -3.19
N GLU A 38 -4.66 -5.00 -2.11
CA GLU A 38 -5.94 -5.66 -1.88
C GLU A 38 -7.01 -4.65 -1.44
N PHE A 39 -8.24 -4.88 -1.89
CA PHE A 39 -9.38 -4.08 -1.46
C PHE A 39 -9.85 -4.53 -0.07
N GLY A 40 -10.06 -3.58 0.85
CA GLY A 40 -10.55 -3.87 2.20
C GLY A 40 -10.99 -2.61 2.94
N PRO A 41 -11.70 -2.77 4.07
CA PRO A 41 -12.08 -1.65 4.92
C PRO A 41 -10.84 -0.95 5.50
N LEU A 42 -10.97 0.34 5.81
CA LEU A 42 -9.91 1.06 6.52
C LEU A 42 -9.68 0.41 7.89
N PRO A 43 -8.41 0.23 8.30
CA PRO A 43 -8.12 -0.30 9.61
C PRO A 43 -8.70 0.62 10.70
N THR A 44 -9.25 0.02 11.75
CA THR A 44 -9.69 0.78 12.93
C THR A 44 -8.49 1.54 13.47
N PRO A 45 -8.55 2.88 13.57
CA PRO A 45 -7.41 3.63 14.04
C PRO A 45 -7.14 3.27 15.51
N PRO A 46 -5.87 3.24 15.95
CA PRO A 46 -5.49 2.72 17.28
C PRO A 46 -6.18 3.41 18.46
N ASN A 47 -6.68 4.64 18.25
CA ASN A 47 -7.38 5.44 19.26
C ASN A 47 -8.91 5.39 19.17
N ALA A 48 -9.51 4.77 18.16
CA ALA A 48 -10.97 4.68 18.03
C ALA A 48 -11.60 3.87 19.16
N ALA A 49 -10.88 2.91 19.75
CA ALA A 49 -11.35 2.16 20.92
C ALA A 49 -11.31 2.98 22.24
N LYS A 50 -10.75 4.20 22.23
CA LYS A 50 -10.52 5.03 23.44
C LYS A 50 -11.35 6.32 23.45
N GLY A 51 -12.47 6.36 22.73
CA GLY A 51 -13.45 7.45 22.78
C GLY A 51 -14.25 7.45 24.11
N PRO A 52 -14.73 8.62 24.58
CA PRO A 52 -15.32 8.78 25.91
C PRO A 52 -16.74 8.21 25.92
N GLY A 53 -16.86 6.92 26.25
CA GLY A 53 -18.17 6.26 26.22
C GLY A 53 -18.21 4.83 26.73
N ALA A 54 -17.18 4.34 27.44
CA ALA A 54 -17.33 3.15 28.26
C ALA A 54 -18.27 3.49 29.43
N LYS A 55 -19.57 3.30 29.21
CA LYS A 55 -20.55 3.03 30.25
C LYS A 55 -20.70 1.53 30.37
#